data_AF-A0A5U9KZ70-F1
#
_entry.id   AF-A0A5U9KZ70-F1
#
_cell.length_a   1.000
_cell.length_b   1.000
_cell.length_c   1.000
_cell.angle_alpha   90.00
_cell.angle_beta   90.00
_cell.angle_gamma   90.00
#
_symmetry.space_group_name_H-M   'P 1'
#
loop_
_entity.id
_entity.type
_entity.pdbx_description
1 polymer ?
#
loop_
_entity_poly.entity_id
_entity_poly.type
_entity_poly.pdbx_seq_one_letter_code
_entity_poly.pdbx_strand_id
1 'polypeptide(L)'
;VDGTLETEFAFADFDFLLQAALCNDWQNDVLKVGQVKKPFTVERVQNDLKKYRRFTGCLVNSLDLSVAPNAIVTASFALMGATATYGDAVLSGATYKELANNDPFDSTGENVALKAQLKINGKSSNVVTSISLKLDNGVAQAHVVGQRAVATTGLGNSSVTGSLAFLYTGDDISDLFINREDVSLEFTLSGKGGSYTFLLPRIKLTSESPGEQDVFTIINSDFQALLDPATGTNLQITRKADTPSQTAHNDIPSVQG
;
A
#
# COMPACT_ATOMS: atom_id res chain seq x y z
N VAL A 1 18.37 11.65 8.16
CA VAL A 1 17.09 12.20 8.65
C VAL A 1 16.04 11.14 8.38
N ASP A 2 15.20 10.85 9.35
CA ASP A 2 14.17 9.82 9.30
C ASP A 2 12.82 10.40 9.75
N GLY A 3 11.74 9.78 9.30
CA GLY A 3 10.39 10.15 9.71
C GLY A 3 9.34 9.30 9.00
N THR A 4 8.14 9.21 9.58
CA THR A 4 7.04 8.42 9.03
C THR A 4 5.93 9.34 8.54
N LEU A 5 5.39 9.05 7.36
CA LEU A 5 4.15 9.64 6.88
C LEU A 5 3.02 8.64 7.09
N GLU A 6 2.12 8.95 8.02
CA GLU A 6 0.91 8.16 8.28
C GLU A 6 -0.25 8.77 7.49
N THR A 7 -1.07 7.91 6.90
CA THR A 7 -2.23 8.33 6.13
C THR A 7 -3.39 7.37 6.25
N GLU A 8 -4.60 7.93 6.18
CA GLU A 8 -5.79 7.20 5.78
C GLU A 8 -5.65 6.93 4.28
N PHE A 9 -5.72 5.65 3.89
CA PHE A 9 -5.36 5.25 2.53
C PHE A 9 -6.56 5.48 1.59
N ALA A 10 -6.34 6.21 0.51
CA ALA A 10 -7.36 6.60 -0.47
C ALA A 10 -6.84 6.42 -1.90
N PHE A 11 -7.76 6.35 -2.86
CA PHE A 11 -7.41 6.15 -4.26
C PHE A 11 -6.66 7.35 -4.86
N ALA A 12 -5.62 7.09 -5.66
CA ALA A 12 -4.81 8.02 -6.45
C ALA A 12 -3.95 9.07 -5.69
N ASP A 13 -4.22 9.30 -4.41
CA ASP A 13 -3.50 10.29 -3.60
C ASP A 13 -2.05 9.90 -3.31
N PHE A 14 -1.81 8.59 -3.14
CA PHE A 14 -0.51 8.06 -2.69
C PHE A 14 0.26 7.32 -3.78
N ASP A 15 -0.13 7.44 -5.05
CA ASP A 15 0.50 6.74 -6.18
C ASP A 15 2.00 7.00 -6.32
N PHE A 16 2.46 8.20 -5.97
CA PHE A 16 3.90 8.52 -6.02
C PHE A 16 4.67 7.84 -4.89
N LEU A 17 4.05 7.70 -3.70
CA LEU A 17 4.63 6.97 -2.57
C LEU A 17 4.64 5.47 -2.84
N LEU A 18 3.59 4.92 -3.46
CA LEU A 18 3.56 3.52 -3.90
C LEU A 18 4.68 3.23 -4.90
N GLN A 19 4.86 4.08 -5.91
CA GLN A 19 5.98 3.95 -6.86
C GLN A 19 7.34 4.04 -6.16
N ALA A 20 7.49 4.95 -5.20
CA ALA A 20 8.72 5.09 -4.44
C ALA A 20 8.98 3.89 -3.50
N ALA A 21 7.94 3.33 -2.90
CA ALA A 21 8.02 2.12 -2.08
C ALA A 21 8.40 0.90 -2.93
N LEU A 22 7.77 0.70 -4.09
CA LEU A 22 8.05 -0.45 -4.96
C LEU A 22 9.26 -0.23 -5.87
N CYS A 23 9.93 0.94 -5.81
CA CYS A 23 11.10 1.29 -6.62
C CYS A 23 10.87 1.05 -8.13
N ASN A 24 9.68 1.41 -8.62
CA ASN A 24 9.27 1.18 -10.01
C ASN A 24 8.16 2.15 -10.44
N ASP A 25 7.93 2.27 -11.75
CA ASP A 25 6.86 3.10 -12.33
C ASP A 25 5.61 2.27 -12.61
N TRP A 26 4.44 2.92 -12.55
CA TRP A 26 3.20 2.33 -13.07
C TRP A 26 3.33 2.07 -14.58
N GLN A 27 3.01 0.86 -15.01
CA GLN A 27 2.97 0.46 -16.41
C GLN A 27 1.60 -0.17 -16.70
N ASN A 28 0.79 0.48 -17.54
CA ASN A 28 -0.59 0.07 -17.82
C ASN A 28 -1.40 -0.20 -16.53
N ASP A 29 -1.31 0.73 -15.57
CA ASP A 29 -1.95 0.63 -14.26
C ASP A 29 -1.52 -0.55 -13.37
N VAL A 30 -0.39 -1.19 -13.71
CA VAL A 30 0.25 -2.23 -12.90
C VAL A 30 1.59 -1.72 -12.37
N LEU A 31 1.84 -1.92 -11.08
CA LEU A 31 3.09 -1.63 -10.39
C LEU A 31 3.65 -2.92 -9.79
N LYS A 32 4.91 -3.22 -10.09
CA LYS A 32 5.64 -4.38 -9.55
C LYS A 32 6.87 -3.92 -8.80
N VAL A 33 7.36 -4.73 -7.86
CA VAL A 33 8.63 -4.45 -7.17
C VAL A 33 9.76 -4.38 -8.20
N GLY A 34 10.52 -3.29 -8.15
CA GLY A 34 11.65 -2.99 -9.03
C GLY A 34 12.90 -2.62 -8.24
N GLN A 35 13.85 -2.00 -8.92
CA GLN A 35 15.17 -1.65 -8.37
C GLN A 35 15.54 -0.17 -8.58
N VAL A 36 14.65 0.61 -9.18
CA VAL A 36 14.91 2.01 -9.54
C VAL A 36 14.56 2.90 -8.37
N LYS A 37 15.59 3.48 -7.73
CA LYS A 37 15.42 4.46 -6.65
C LYS A 37 14.60 5.65 -7.14
N LYS A 38 13.61 6.06 -6.36
CA LYS A 38 12.81 7.27 -6.61
C LYS A 38 12.99 8.28 -5.48
N PRO A 39 14.09 9.05 -5.47
CA PRO A 39 14.29 10.08 -4.48
C PRO A 39 13.34 11.26 -4.72
N PHE A 40 12.79 11.81 -3.64
CA PHE A 40 11.98 13.02 -3.68
C PHE A 40 12.36 13.98 -2.55
N THR A 41 11.77 15.17 -2.57
CA THR A 41 11.92 16.15 -1.49
C THR A 41 10.60 16.28 -0.77
N VAL A 42 10.63 16.16 0.55
CA VAL A 42 9.49 16.47 1.42
C VAL A 42 9.67 17.88 1.95
N GLU A 43 8.66 18.72 1.78
CA GLU A 43 8.65 20.05 2.35
C GLU A 43 7.51 20.17 3.38
N ARG A 44 7.87 20.56 4.60
CA ARG A 44 6.92 20.89 5.66
C ARG A 44 6.83 22.40 5.79
N VAL A 45 5.61 22.92 5.61
CA VAL A 45 5.33 24.35 5.66
C VAL A 45 4.73 24.74 7.01
N GLN A 46 5.23 25.82 7.60
CA GLN A 46 4.60 26.54 8.70
C GLN A 46 3.98 27.80 8.12
N ASN A 47 2.69 27.73 7.77
CA ASN A 47 1.99 28.79 7.01
C ASN A 47 1.91 30.13 7.77
N ASP A 48 1.82 30.08 9.10
CA ASP A 48 1.79 31.24 9.99
C ASP A 48 3.11 32.04 9.96
N LEU A 49 4.24 31.34 9.94
CA LEU A 49 5.58 31.94 9.97
C LEU A 49 6.24 32.05 8.58
N LYS A 50 5.61 31.49 7.55
CA LYS A 50 6.17 31.33 6.19
C LYS A 50 7.55 30.67 6.20
N LYS A 51 7.72 29.66 7.07
CA LYS A 51 8.96 28.88 7.18
C LYS A 51 8.79 27.51 6.55
N TYR A 52 9.80 27.09 5.83
CA TYR A 52 9.81 25.85 5.07
C TYR A 52 10.94 24.97 5.59
N ARG A 53 10.62 23.75 6.02
CA ARG A 53 11.61 22.72 6.34
C ARG A 53 11.64 21.72 5.20
N ARG A 54 12.79 21.54 4.57
CA ARG A 54 12.97 20.70 3.39
C ARG A 54 13.84 19.51 3.74
N PHE A 55 13.35 18.34 3.41
CA PHE A 55 14.07 17.08 3.52
C PHE A 55 14.33 16.58 2.11
N THR A 56 15.59 16.59 1.68
CA THR A 56 15.95 16.27 0.29
C THR A 56 16.52 14.86 0.20
N GLY A 57 16.35 14.22 -0.96
CA GLY A 57 16.85 12.86 -1.18
C GLY A 57 16.14 11.83 -0.31
N CYS A 58 14.86 12.05 -0.04
CA CYS A 58 14.01 11.11 0.69
C CYS A 58 13.73 9.89 -0.18
N LEU A 59 13.96 8.71 0.39
CA LEU A 59 13.53 7.43 -0.13
C LEU A 59 12.49 6.83 0.81
N VAL A 60 11.56 6.04 0.28
CA VAL A 60 10.67 5.20 1.09
C VAL A 60 11.44 3.96 1.52
N ASN A 61 11.68 3.82 2.83
CA ASN A 61 12.26 2.63 3.42
C ASN A 61 11.23 1.53 3.58
N SER A 62 10.06 1.84 4.17
CA SER A 62 8.99 0.86 4.31
C SER A 62 7.63 1.42 3.94
N LEU A 63 6.75 0.52 3.51
CA LEU A 63 5.31 0.70 3.42
C LEU A 63 4.67 -0.32 4.36
N ASP A 64 3.88 0.15 5.30
CA ASP A 64 3.05 -0.68 6.17
C ASP A 64 1.57 -0.34 5.89
N LEU A 65 0.79 -1.32 5.47
CA LEU A 65 -0.63 -1.21 5.16
C LEU A 65 -1.42 -2.06 6.16
N SER A 66 -2.45 -1.48 6.77
CA SER A 66 -3.32 -2.16 7.73
C SER A 66 -4.78 -2.08 7.30
N VAL A 67 -5.38 -3.25 7.14
CA VAL A 67 -6.79 -3.45 6.81
C VAL A 67 -7.40 -4.23 7.97
N ALA A 68 -8.12 -3.53 8.84
CA ALA A 68 -8.82 -4.11 9.98
C ALA A 68 -10.33 -4.09 9.73
N PRO A 69 -11.12 -4.97 10.38
CA PRO A 69 -12.56 -5.00 10.19
C PRO A 69 -13.23 -3.81 10.89
N ASN A 70 -14.26 -3.23 10.27
CA ASN A 70 -14.99 -2.05 10.74
C ASN A 70 -14.09 -0.84 11.05
N ALA A 71 -13.03 -0.68 10.28
CA ALA A 71 -12.05 0.38 10.42
C ALA A 71 -11.58 0.91 9.06
N ILE A 72 -11.15 2.17 9.08
CA ILE A 72 -10.48 2.84 7.96
C ILE A 72 -9.14 2.15 7.69
N VAL A 73 -8.85 1.93 6.41
CA VAL A 73 -7.56 1.41 5.97
C VAL A 73 -6.49 2.48 6.18
N THR A 74 -5.42 2.10 6.87
CA THR A 74 -4.29 3.00 7.12
C THR A 74 -3.06 2.52 6.37
N ALA A 75 -2.26 3.47 5.89
CA ALA A 75 -0.94 3.22 5.33
C ALA A 75 0.08 4.12 6.01
N SER A 76 1.26 3.59 6.28
CA SER A 76 2.39 4.36 6.77
C SER A 76 3.62 4.14 5.89
N PHE A 77 4.32 5.23 5.62
CA PHE A 77 5.52 5.25 4.80
C PHE A 77 6.69 5.74 5.64
N ALA A 78 7.62 4.85 5.99
CA ALA A 78 8.85 5.25 6.65
C ALA A 78 9.80 5.86 5.61
N LEU A 79 10.24 7.09 5.85
CA LEU A 79 11.08 7.86 4.94
C LEU A 79 12.50 8.00 5.50
N MET A 80 13.48 7.90 4.61
CA MET A 80 14.88 8.17 4.92
C MET A 80 15.41 9.26 3.99
N GLY A 81 15.65 10.45 4.55
CA GLY A 81 16.18 11.62 3.87
C GLY A 81 17.68 11.82 4.06
N ALA A 82 18.32 12.42 3.05
CA ALA A 82 19.76 12.64 3.02
C ALA A 82 20.20 13.87 3.84
N THR A 83 19.41 14.94 3.84
CA THR A 83 19.69 16.15 4.63
C THR A 83 18.42 16.95 4.89
N ALA A 84 18.49 17.86 5.87
CA ALA A 84 17.44 18.83 6.17
C ALA A 84 17.97 20.26 5.93
N THR A 85 17.18 21.07 5.25
CA THR A 85 17.46 22.50 5.02
C THR A 85 16.24 23.35 5.37
N TYR A 86 16.46 24.64 5.55
CA TYR A 86 15.41 25.61 5.84
C TYR A 86 15.29 26.61 4.70
N GLY A 87 14.07 27.09 4.46
CA GLY A 87 13.77 28.12 3.48
C GLY A 87 12.74 29.11 4.00
N ASP A 88 12.73 30.30 3.39
CA ASP A 88 11.79 31.39 3.68
C ASP A 88 10.77 31.62 2.56
N ALA A 89 10.80 30.76 1.54
CA ALA A 89 9.89 30.76 0.40
C ALA A 89 9.66 29.34 -0.10
N VAL A 90 8.62 29.15 -0.91
CA VAL A 90 8.35 27.93 -1.66
C VAL A 90 9.60 27.51 -2.47
N LEU A 91 9.86 26.21 -2.56
CA LEU A 91 10.95 25.69 -3.38
C LEU A 91 10.71 26.05 -4.86
N SER A 92 11.69 26.69 -5.50
CA SER A 92 11.57 27.10 -6.90
C SER A 92 11.33 25.88 -7.81
N GLY A 93 10.29 25.94 -8.64
CA GLY A 93 9.89 24.84 -9.51
C GLY A 93 9.14 23.70 -8.81
N ALA A 94 8.74 23.87 -7.54
CA ALA A 94 7.90 22.89 -6.86
C ALA A 94 6.52 22.81 -7.53
N THR A 95 6.17 21.60 -7.98
CA THR A 95 4.82 21.24 -8.38
C THR A 95 4.18 20.46 -7.24
N TYR A 96 3.32 21.13 -6.45
CA TYR A 96 2.48 20.44 -5.47
C TYR A 96 1.30 19.85 -6.25
N LYS A 97 1.22 18.51 -6.31
CA LYS A 97 0.04 17.85 -6.86
C LYS A 97 -1.10 18.03 -5.85
N GLU A 98 -2.21 18.61 -6.28
CA GLU A 98 -3.44 18.63 -5.48
C GLU A 98 -3.87 17.20 -5.17
N LEU A 99 -4.32 16.96 -3.94
CA LEU A 99 -4.92 15.68 -3.56
C LEU A 99 -6.23 15.52 -4.36
N ALA A 100 -6.49 14.32 -4.83
CA ALA A 100 -7.75 13.93 -5.43
C ALA A 100 -8.92 14.04 -4.44
N ASN A 101 -8.63 14.10 -3.12
CA ASN A 101 -9.60 14.23 -2.04
C ASN A 101 -10.67 13.14 -2.10
N ASN A 102 -10.26 11.92 -2.45
CA ASN A 102 -11.14 10.77 -2.40
C ASN A 102 -11.37 10.37 -0.94
N ASP A 103 -12.56 9.81 -0.67
CA ASP A 103 -12.87 9.32 0.66
C ASP A 103 -11.93 8.13 1.00
N PRO A 104 -11.40 8.04 2.24
CA PRO A 104 -10.59 6.92 2.67
C PRO A 104 -11.28 5.57 2.45
N PHE A 105 -10.49 4.54 2.16
CA PHE A 105 -11.01 3.18 2.11
C PHE A 105 -11.45 2.74 3.51
N ASP A 106 -12.64 2.14 3.62
CA ASP A 106 -13.20 1.65 4.88
C ASP A 106 -13.88 0.29 4.70
N SER A 107 -13.59 -0.61 5.62
CA SER A 107 -14.10 -1.99 5.68
C SER A 107 -15.53 -2.12 6.26
N THR A 108 -16.15 -1.03 6.73
CA THR A 108 -17.54 -1.04 7.26
C THR A 108 -18.62 -1.25 6.18
N GLY A 109 -18.29 -1.03 4.91
CA GLY A 109 -19.25 -1.17 3.79
C GLY A 109 -20.19 0.03 3.58
N GLU A 110 -20.14 1.07 4.42
CA GLU A 110 -21.05 2.22 4.32
C GLU A 110 -20.63 3.24 3.24
N ASN A 111 -19.33 3.39 2.97
CA ASN A 111 -18.82 4.33 1.96
C ASN A 111 -18.16 3.63 0.75
N VAL A 112 -18.10 2.30 0.75
CA VAL A 112 -17.26 1.50 -0.16
C VAL A 112 -17.78 0.07 -0.32
N ALA A 113 -17.81 -0.45 -1.55
CA ALA A 113 -17.97 -1.88 -1.82
C ALA A 113 -16.64 -2.64 -1.57
N LEU A 114 -16.20 -2.75 -0.31
CA LEU A 114 -14.92 -3.38 0.03
C LEU A 114 -15.06 -4.90 -0.13
N LYS A 115 -15.01 -5.35 -1.38
CA LYS A 115 -14.88 -6.76 -1.74
C LYS A 115 -13.42 -7.14 -1.60
N ALA A 116 -12.96 -7.27 -0.35
CA ALA A 116 -11.74 -8.00 -0.07
C ALA A 116 -12.02 -9.49 -0.34
N GLN A 117 -12.01 -9.88 -1.62
CA GLN A 117 -12.01 -11.28 -2.00
C GLN A 117 -10.59 -11.78 -1.82
N LEU A 118 -10.29 -12.37 -0.67
CA LEU A 118 -9.06 -13.13 -0.54
C LEU A 118 -9.14 -14.29 -1.52
N LYS A 119 -8.23 -14.38 -2.48
CA LYS A 119 -8.08 -15.59 -3.27
C LYS A 119 -6.90 -16.40 -2.76
N ILE A 120 -7.17 -17.56 -2.18
CA ILE A 120 -6.15 -18.55 -1.85
C ILE A 120 -6.11 -19.53 -3.03
N ASN A 121 -4.98 -19.60 -3.74
CA ASN A 121 -4.81 -20.45 -4.92
C ASN A 121 -5.91 -20.25 -5.99
N GLY A 122 -6.29 -18.99 -6.22
CA GLY A 122 -7.33 -18.63 -7.18
C GLY A 122 -8.78 -18.94 -6.75
N LYS A 123 -8.99 -19.60 -5.60
CA LYS A 123 -10.32 -19.80 -5.01
C LYS A 123 -10.67 -18.65 -4.07
N SER A 124 -11.87 -18.08 -4.21
CA SER A 124 -12.35 -17.04 -3.29
C SER A 124 -12.57 -17.63 -1.90
N SER A 125 -11.86 -17.08 -0.90
CA SER A 125 -12.07 -17.29 0.53
C SER A 125 -12.76 -16.06 1.10
N ASN A 126 -13.94 -16.26 1.69
CA ASN A 126 -14.79 -15.18 2.18
C ASN A 126 -14.64 -14.90 3.68
N VAL A 127 -13.48 -15.21 4.28
CA VAL A 127 -13.38 -15.18 5.75
C VAL A 127 -12.11 -14.56 6.31
N VAL A 128 -11.48 -13.65 5.57
CA VAL A 128 -10.40 -12.80 6.12
C VAL A 128 -11.01 -11.70 6.97
N THR A 129 -10.58 -11.63 8.23
CA THR A 129 -11.01 -10.61 9.17
C THR A 129 -10.06 -9.42 9.17
N SER A 130 -8.76 -9.62 8.97
CA SER A 130 -7.79 -8.54 8.82
C SER A 130 -6.58 -8.93 7.97
N ILE A 131 -5.93 -7.91 7.39
CA ILE A 131 -4.70 -8.03 6.62
C ILE A 131 -3.74 -6.93 7.09
N SER A 132 -2.53 -7.31 7.45
CA SER A 132 -1.39 -6.39 7.50
C SER A 132 -0.39 -6.76 6.42
N LEU A 133 0.14 -5.76 5.72
CA LEU A 133 1.16 -5.93 4.69
C LEU A 133 2.29 -4.95 4.97
N LYS A 134 3.51 -5.46 4.98
CA LYS A 134 4.73 -4.67 5.11
C LYS A 134 5.66 -4.94 3.94
N LEU A 135 6.12 -3.89 3.29
CA LEU A 135 7.24 -3.89 2.36
C LEU A 135 8.38 -3.12 3.01
N ASP A 136 9.57 -3.72 3.10
CA ASP A 136 10.78 -3.09 3.61
C ASP A 136 11.89 -3.16 2.55
N ASN A 137 12.43 -2.01 2.16
CA ASN A 137 13.49 -1.88 1.17
C ASN A 137 14.90 -1.94 1.78
N GLY A 138 15.02 -1.97 3.11
CA GLY A 138 16.31 -2.01 3.80
C GLY A 138 17.22 -0.86 3.39
N VAL A 139 16.68 0.36 3.29
CA VAL A 139 17.43 1.55 2.88
C VAL A 139 18.56 1.81 3.88
N ALA A 140 19.78 1.88 3.37
CA ALA A 140 20.98 2.18 4.15
C ALA A 140 21.56 3.54 3.78
N GLN A 141 22.13 4.24 4.76
CA GLN A 141 22.78 5.54 4.58
C GLN A 141 24.28 5.42 4.85
N ALA A 142 25.10 5.95 3.94
CA ALA A 142 26.54 6.05 4.12
C ALA A 142 26.94 7.48 4.50
N HIS A 143 27.77 7.61 5.53
CA HIS A 143 28.25 8.90 6.04
C HIS A 143 29.76 9.02 5.86
N VAL A 144 30.23 10.23 5.61
CA VAL A 144 31.67 10.56 5.49
C VAL A 144 32.05 11.50 6.62
N VAL A 145 33.21 11.24 7.24
CA VAL A 145 33.74 12.06 8.33
C VAL A 145 33.89 13.51 7.85
N GLY A 146 33.36 14.45 8.62
CA GLY A 146 33.40 15.89 8.31
C GLY A 146 32.25 16.38 7.44
N GLN A 147 31.32 15.52 7.00
CA GLN A 147 30.11 15.92 6.28
C GLN A 147 28.86 15.76 7.15
N ARG A 148 27.97 16.77 7.14
CA ARG A 148 26.68 16.73 7.85
C ARG A 148 25.61 15.98 7.06
N ALA A 149 25.68 16.01 5.72
CA ALA A 149 24.75 15.32 4.85
C ALA A 149 25.15 13.85 4.68
N VAL A 150 24.17 13.00 4.36
CA VAL A 150 24.42 11.63 3.90
C VAL A 150 25.17 11.69 2.57
N ALA A 151 26.24 10.92 2.44
CA ALA A 151 27.08 10.90 1.24
C ALA A 151 26.43 10.10 0.11
N THR A 152 25.77 8.99 0.44
CA THR A 152 24.95 8.22 -0.51
C THR A 152 23.95 7.33 0.23
N THR A 153 22.88 6.95 -0.46
CA THR A 153 21.88 6.00 0.02
C THR A 153 21.88 4.74 -0.84
N GLY A 154 21.71 3.58 -0.23
CA GLY A 154 21.62 2.26 -0.87
C GLY A 154 20.26 1.63 -0.63
N LEU A 155 19.74 0.86 -1.61
CA LEU A 155 18.63 -0.06 -1.37
C LEU A 155 19.23 -1.39 -0.90
N GLY A 156 18.62 -1.99 0.12
CA GLY A 156 18.91 -3.35 0.54
C GLY A 156 18.09 -4.37 -0.27
N ASN A 157 18.06 -5.60 0.23
CA ASN A 157 17.16 -6.60 -0.30
C ASN A 157 15.74 -6.28 0.18
N SER A 158 14.84 -6.05 -0.77
CA SER A 158 13.43 -5.81 -0.46
C SER A 158 12.79 -7.08 0.11
N SER A 159 12.09 -6.97 1.23
CA SER A 159 11.28 -8.04 1.81
C SER A 159 9.83 -7.60 1.89
N VAL A 160 8.92 -8.54 1.61
CA VAL A 160 7.47 -8.32 1.76
C VAL A 160 6.93 -9.37 2.71
N THR A 161 6.40 -8.92 3.84
CA THR A 161 5.88 -9.74 4.93
C THR A 161 4.51 -9.24 5.34
N GLY A 162 3.78 -10.00 6.14
CA GLY A 162 2.55 -9.51 6.72
C GLY A 162 1.90 -10.53 7.62
N SER A 163 0.72 -10.17 8.10
CA SER A 163 -0.14 -11.06 8.87
C SER A 163 -1.55 -11.08 8.29
N LEU A 164 -2.17 -12.25 8.36
CA LEU A 164 -3.56 -12.48 7.98
C LEU A 164 -4.29 -13.00 9.21
N ALA A 165 -5.48 -12.48 9.46
CA ALA A 165 -6.42 -13.11 10.36
C ALA A 165 -7.61 -13.63 9.55
N PHE A 166 -8.02 -14.86 9.82
CA PHE A 166 -9.17 -15.46 9.18
C PHE A 166 -10.04 -16.20 10.19
N LEU A 167 -11.35 -16.19 9.96
CA LEU A 167 -12.28 -16.97 10.76
C LEU A 167 -12.24 -18.42 10.28
N TYR A 168 -11.98 -19.33 11.22
CA TYR A 168 -11.88 -20.76 10.97
C TYR A 168 -13.27 -21.30 10.58
N THR A 169 -13.39 -21.79 9.35
CA THR A 169 -14.63 -22.34 8.79
C THR A 169 -14.47 -23.78 8.30
N GLY A 170 -13.30 -24.38 8.53
CA GLY A 170 -12.93 -25.73 8.10
C GLY A 170 -11.42 -25.87 7.92
N ASP A 171 -10.99 -27.05 7.47
CA ASP A 171 -9.58 -27.48 7.44
C ASP A 171 -8.74 -26.88 6.30
N ASP A 172 -9.37 -26.18 5.34
CA ASP A 172 -8.74 -25.73 4.09
C ASP A 172 -7.47 -24.87 4.30
N ILE A 173 -7.37 -24.09 5.38
CA ILE A 173 -6.20 -23.22 5.61
C ILE A 173 -5.14 -23.90 6.49
N SER A 174 -5.57 -24.67 7.49
CA SER A 174 -4.66 -25.43 8.34
C SER A 174 -3.95 -26.53 7.53
N ASP A 175 -4.62 -27.15 6.56
CA ASP A 175 -3.99 -28.09 5.63
C ASP A 175 -2.94 -27.42 4.74
N LEU A 176 -3.18 -26.19 4.27
CA LEU A 176 -2.20 -25.42 3.50
C LEU A 176 -0.95 -25.09 4.32
N PHE A 177 -1.13 -24.75 5.60
CA PHE A 177 -0.01 -24.52 6.52
C PHE A 177 0.78 -25.81 6.78
N ILE A 178 0.10 -26.91 7.12
CA ILE A 178 0.71 -28.21 7.41
C ILE A 178 1.48 -28.73 6.19
N ASN A 179 0.91 -28.61 4.99
CA ASN A 179 1.52 -29.09 3.75
C ASN A 179 2.58 -28.13 3.19
N ARG A 180 2.76 -26.95 3.79
CA ARG A 180 3.72 -25.89 3.37
C ARG A 180 3.57 -25.54 1.90
N GLU A 181 2.34 -25.50 1.41
CA GLU A 181 2.07 -25.18 0.03
C GLU A 181 2.36 -23.70 -0.23
N ASP A 182 2.92 -23.41 -1.41
CA ASP A 182 3.03 -22.05 -1.89
C ASP A 182 1.62 -21.57 -2.24
N VAL A 183 1.18 -20.45 -1.66
CA VAL A 183 -0.15 -19.90 -1.91
C VAL A 183 -0.11 -18.52 -2.52
N SER A 184 -1.10 -18.17 -3.32
CA SER A 184 -1.32 -16.79 -3.76
C SER A 184 -2.20 -16.04 -2.76
N LEU A 185 -1.93 -14.75 -2.53
CA LEU A 185 -2.79 -13.85 -1.76
C LEU A 185 -3.16 -12.68 -2.69
N GLU A 186 -4.45 -12.51 -2.94
CA GLU A 186 -4.98 -11.34 -3.65
C GLU A 186 -6.03 -10.68 -2.77
N PHE A 187 -5.98 -9.35 -2.63
CA PHE A 187 -7.06 -8.58 -2.00
C PHE A 187 -7.27 -7.26 -2.74
N THR A 188 -8.50 -6.78 -2.75
CA THR A 188 -8.85 -5.52 -3.43
C THR A 188 -9.45 -4.53 -2.45
N LEU A 189 -8.87 -3.33 -2.42
CA LEU A 189 -9.43 -2.14 -1.78
C LEU A 189 -10.12 -1.34 -2.88
N SER A 190 -11.44 -1.27 -2.84
CA SER A 190 -12.20 -0.37 -3.72
C SER A 190 -12.62 0.84 -2.91
N GLY A 191 -13.09 1.90 -3.56
CA GLY A 191 -13.68 3.06 -2.90
C GLY A 191 -14.07 4.10 -3.93
N LYS A 192 -14.41 5.30 -3.47
CA LYS A 192 -14.75 6.39 -4.37
C LYS A 192 -13.54 6.77 -5.22
N GLY A 193 -13.71 6.75 -6.53
CA GLY A 193 -12.68 7.14 -7.49
C GLY A 193 -11.93 5.95 -8.09
N GLY A 194 -12.00 4.76 -7.48
CA GLY A 194 -11.39 3.55 -8.04
C GLY A 194 -11.01 2.48 -7.01
N SER A 195 -10.14 1.56 -7.42
CA SER A 195 -9.67 0.45 -6.61
C SER A 195 -8.18 0.16 -6.78
N TYR A 196 -7.56 -0.41 -5.75
CA TYR A 196 -6.27 -1.08 -5.80
C TYR A 196 -6.41 -2.57 -5.50
N THR A 197 -5.87 -3.41 -6.37
CA THR A 197 -5.73 -4.85 -6.17
C THR A 197 -4.28 -5.17 -5.86
N PHE A 198 -4.04 -5.70 -4.66
CA PHE A 198 -2.75 -6.19 -4.21
C PHE A 198 -2.69 -7.69 -4.47
N LEU A 199 -1.69 -8.11 -5.23
CA LEU A 199 -1.43 -9.51 -5.57
C LEU A 199 -0.03 -9.89 -5.10
N LEU A 200 0.02 -10.87 -4.21
CA LEU A 200 1.21 -11.56 -3.78
C LEU A 200 1.13 -12.97 -4.40
N PRO A 201 1.79 -13.19 -5.55
CA PRO A 201 1.60 -14.39 -6.35
C PRO A 201 2.10 -15.66 -5.64
N ARG A 202 3.06 -15.50 -4.72
CA ARG A 202 3.64 -16.58 -3.94
C ARG A 202 3.96 -16.11 -2.53
N ILE A 203 3.23 -16.63 -1.56
CA ILE A 203 3.50 -16.45 -0.13
C ILE A 203 3.71 -17.81 0.53
N LYS A 204 4.50 -17.81 1.59
CA LYS A 204 4.61 -18.92 2.54
C LYS A 204 4.12 -18.46 3.89
N LEU A 205 3.21 -19.23 4.47
CA LEU A 205 2.80 -19.06 5.86
C LEU A 205 3.95 -19.51 6.77
N THR A 206 4.32 -18.66 7.73
CA THR A 206 5.43 -18.91 8.67
C THR A 206 4.96 -19.23 10.07
N SER A 207 3.71 -18.89 10.38
CA SER A 207 3.08 -19.18 11.67
C SER A 207 1.60 -19.50 11.47
N GLU A 208 1.05 -20.24 12.42
CA GLU A 208 -0.37 -20.44 12.60
C GLU A 208 -0.62 -20.42 14.11
N SER A 209 -1.49 -19.51 14.56
CA SER A 209 -1.86 -19.38 15.95
C SER A 209 -3.38 -19.24 16.07
N PRO A 210 -4.07 -20.25 16.62
CA PRO A 210 -5.50 -20.13 16.90
C PRO A 210 -5.70 -19.16 18.07
N GLY A 211 -6.46 -18.10 17.83
CA GLY A 211 -7.08 -17.28 18.85
C GLY A 211 -8.42 -17.89 19.23
N GLU A 212 -8.48 -18.53 20.39
CA GLU A 212 -9.73 -19.10 20.90
C GLU A 212 -10.61 -17.96 21.45
N GLN A 213 -11.82 -17.82 20.90
CA GLN A 213 -12.93 -17.15 21.58
C GLN A 213 -14.04 -18.19 21.81
N ASP A 214 -14.82 -18.01 22.88
CA ASP A 214 -15.88 -18.96 23.32
C ASP A 214 -16.92 -19.32 22.24
N VAL A 215 -17.02 -18.55 21.16
CA VAL A 215 -18.09 -18.68 20.14
C VAL A 215 -17.54 -18.90 18.72
N PHE A 216 -16.30 -18.50 18.43
CA PHE A 216 -15.67 -18.67 17.12
C PHE A 216 -14.14 -18.64 17.23
N THR A 217 -13.46 -19.31 16.29
CA THR A 217 -11.99 -19.36 16.26
C THR A 217 -11.47 -18.46 15.14
N ILE A 218 -10.62 -17.49 15.49
CA ILE A 218 -9.84 -16.73 14.50
C ILE A 218 -8.44 -17.32 14.49
N ILE A 219 -7.93 -17.65 13.31
CA ILE A 219 -6.54 -18.07 13.15
C ILE A 219 -5.75 -16.90 12.61
N ASN A 220 -4.64 -16.60 13.28
CA ASN A 220 -3.66 -15.63 12.83
C ASN A 220 -2.49 -16.37 12.18
N SER A 221 -2.09 -15.92 11.00
CA SER A 221 -0.95 -16.46 10.28
C SER A 221 -0.09 -15.34 9.73
N ASP A 222 1.20 -15.39 10.06
CA ASP A 222 2.19 -14.54 9.42
C ASP A 222 2.61 -15.18 8.09
N PHE A 223 2.97 -14.33 7.12
CA PHE A 223 3.45 -14.77 5.83
C PHE A 223 4.71 -14.02 5.40
N GLN A 224 5.49 -14.72 4.58
CA GLN A 224 6.60 -14.16 3.80
C GLN A 224 6.27 -14.31 2.32
N ALA A 225 6.26 -13.20 1.59
CA ALA A 225 6.15 -13.23 0.14
C ALA A 225 7.49 -13.61 -0.47
N LEU A 226 7.45 -14.45 -1.49
CA LEU A 226 8.61 -14.92 -2.24
C LEU A 226 8.49 -14.45 -3.69
N LEU A 227 9.65 -14.36 -4.37
CA LEU A 227 9.67 -14.11 -5.80
C LEU A 227 8.97 -15.26 -6.52
N ASP A 228 7.95 -14.94 -7.29
CA ASP A 228 7.31 -15.87 -8.21
C ASP A 228 8.02 -15.80 -9.58
N PRO A 229 8.58 -16.91 -10.11
CA PRO A 229 9.25 -16.91 -11.40
C PRO A 229 8.31 -16.64 -12.59
N ALA A 230 7.00 -16.89 -12.46
CA ALA A 230 6.06 -16.66 -13.56
C ALA A 230 5.72 -15.17 -13.74
N THR A 231 5.42 -14.46 -12.63
CA THR A 231 5.09 -13.03 -12.66
C THR A 231 6.30 -12.10 -12.53
N GLY A 232 7.44 -12.64 -12.06
CA GLY A 232 8.69 -11.91 -11.89
C GLY A 232 8.68 -10.93 -10.71
N THR A 233 7.75 -11.07 -9.77
CA THR A 233 7.62 -10.18 -8.60
C THR A 233 7.10 -10.93 -7.38
N ASN A 234 7.33 -10.39 -6.18
CA ASN A 234 6.74 -10.86 -4.93
C ASN A 234 5.50 -10.05 -4.51
N LEU A 235 5.36 -8.83 -5.04
CA LEU A 235 4.19 -7.97 -4.87
C LEU A 235 3.86 -7.25 -6.19
N GLN A 236 2.59 -7.25 -6.54
CA GLN A 236 2.02 -6.49 -7.64
C GLN A 236 0.83 -5.68 -7.11
N ILE A 237 0.75 -4.41 -7.50
CA ILE A 237 -0.41 -3.56 -7.25
C ILE A 237 -1.00 -3.20 -8.59
N THR A 238 -2.30 -3.40 -8.76
CA THR A 238 -3.04 -2.97 -9.95
C THR A 238 -4.02 -1.90 -9.54
N ARG A 239 -4.02 -0.75 -10.19
CA ARG A 239 -5.01 0.31 -9.94
C ARG A 239 -6.08 0.28 -11.02
N LYS A 240 -7.29 0.71 -10.68
CA LYS A 240 -8.40 0.86 -11.63
C LYS A 240 -9.24 2.04 -11.21
N ALA A 241 -9.26 3.09 -12.03
CA ALA A 241 -10.16 4.21 -11.80
C ALA A 241 -11.61 3.81 -12.07
N ASP A 242 -12.55 4.40 -11.32
CA ASP A 242 -13.96 4.27 -11.62
C ASP A 242 -14.27 4.90 -12.98
N THR A 243 -15.14 4.26 -13.76
CA THR A 243 -15.64 4.88 -14.99
C THR A 243 -16.62 5.98 -14.59
N PRO A 244 -16.47 7.23 -15.09
CA PRO A 244 -17.45 8.27 -14.78
C PRO A 244 -18.83 7.80 -15.24
N SER A 245 -19.81 7.83 -14.34
CA SER A 245 -21.18 7.51 -14.70
C SER A 245 -21.68 8.56 -15.69
N GLN A 246 -21.88 8.16 -16.95
CA GLN A 246 -22.68 8.97 -17.86
C GLN A 246 -24.11 8.96 -17.32
N THR A 247 -24.54 10.04 -16.68
CA THR A 247 -25.96 10.37 -16.59
C THR A 247 -26.44 10.67 -18.01
N ALA A 248 -26.88 9.62 -18.71
CA ALA A 248 -27.63 9.76 -19.94
C ALA A 248 -28.95 10.48 -19.59
N HIS A 249 -28.96 11.81 -19.71
CA HIS A 249 -30.19 12.58 -19.78
C HIS A 249 -30.80 12.34 -21.17
N ASN A 250 -31.34 11.13 -21.37
CA ASN A 250 -32.24 10.84 -22.48
C ASN A 250 -33.65 11.29 -22.08
N ASP A 251 -33.85 12.60 -21.97
CA ASP A 251 -35.20 13.16 -22.05
C ASP A 251 -35.38 13.76 -23.45
N ILE A 252 -35.68 12.86 -24.40
CA ILE A 252 -36.50 13.22 -25.55
C ILE A 252 -37.74 12.32 -25.49
N PRO A 253 -38.88 12.83 -25.00
CA PRO A 253 -40.15 12.37 -25.49
C PRO A 253 -40.56 13.24 -26.68
N SER A 254 -40.42 12.68 -27.86
CA SER A 254 -41.21 13.07 -29.02
C SER A 254 -42.70 12.82 -28.73
N VAL A 255 -43.58 13.74 -29.16
CA VAL A 255 -44.84 13.51 -29.91
C VAL A 255 -45.94 14.54 -29.57
N GLN A 256 -46.23 15.36 -30.58
CA GLN A 256 -47.52 15.85 -31.12
C GLN A 256 -48.56 16.55 -30.23
N GLY A 257 -49.06 17.68 -30.76
CA GLY A 257 -50.23 18.45 -30.35
C GLY A 257 -50.25 19.81 -31.02
#